data_AF-A0A3E0MZA2-F1
#
_entry.id   AF-A0A3E0MZA2-F1
#
_cell.length_a   1.000
_cell.length_b   1.000
_cell.length_c   1.000
_cell.angle_alpha   90.00
_cell.angle_beta   90.00
_cell.angle_gamma   90.00
#
_symmetry.space_group_name_H-M   'P 1'
#
loop_
_entity.id
_entity.type
_entity.pdbx_description
1 polymer ?
#
loop_
_entity_poly.entity_id
_entity_poly.type
_entity_poly.pdbx_seq_one_letter_code
_entity_poly.pdbx_strand_id
1 'polypeptide(L)'
;MIANEPASLEDQVAEVRQRLAELESELASERSSTSRWQPAGFYLDYYATAGFFLGMIAALTSLVLNVVGSSLFDKHPLRIIQVYLTFPLGEDALALDSGLALAVGCCLYIGTGMLLGIVFQVVLGRFAAGPGRVVRRLVIASVLAVAVWLVAFYGILSWLQPLLFDGAWIVELVPWYVGMLTHLVFGWTMALVFPLGMYGSFTPQTESE
;
A
#
# COMPACT_ATOMS: atom_id res chain seq x y z
N MET A 1 -19.10 -34.26 -70.34
CA MET A 1 -18.19 -34.02 -69.21
C MET A 1 -17.59 -32.63 -69.40
N ILE A 2 -18.34 -31.59 -69.04
CA ILE A 2 -17.88 -30.19 -69.08
C ILE A 2 -18.39 -29.53 -67.80
N ALA A 3 -17.51 -28.76 -67.18
CA ALA A 3 -17.41 -28.46 -65.77
C ALA A 3 -18.63 -27.78 -65.14
N ASN A 4 -18.92 -28.22 -63.91
CA ASN A 4 -19.64 -27.47 -62.89
C ASN A 4 -18.82 -26.22 -62.49
N GLU A 5 -19.55 -25.18 -62.08
CA GLU A 5 -19.17 -24.01 -61.26
C GLU A 5 -18.64 -22.72 -61.92
N PRO A 6 -18.93 -21.53 -61.31
CA PRO A 6 -19.36 -21.35 -59.91
C PRO A 6 -20.74 -20.69 -59.71
N ALA A 7 -21.39 -21.03 -58.60
CA ALA A 7 -22.31 -20.12 -57.92
C ALA A 7 -21.67 -18.74 -57.87
N SER A 8 -22.43 -17.71 -58.25
CA SER A 8 -21.88 -16.45 -58.74
C SER A 8 -20.95 -15.82 -57.71
N LEU A 9 -19.89 -15.14 -58.16
CA LEU A 9 -19.02 -14.37 -57.29
C LEU A 9 -19.81 -13.40 -56.40
N GLU A 10 -20.98 -12.96 -56.86
CA GLU A 10 -21.92 -12.12 -56.10
C GLU A 10 -22.49 -12.86 -54.87
N ASP A 11 -22.80 -14.15 -55.00
CA ASP A 11 -23.28 -14.99 -53.89
C ASP A 11 -22.19 -15.16 -52.82
N GLN A 12 -20.95 -15.40 -53.24
CA GLN A 12 -19.81 -15.51 -52.31
C GLN A 12 -19.51 -14.18 -51.62
N VAL A 13 -19.61 -13.05 -52.34
CA VAL A 13 -19.45 -11.72 -51.75
C VAL A 13 -20.58 -11.42 -50.76
N ALA A 14 -21.80 -11.84 -51.04
CA ALA A 14 -22.94 -11.70 -50.12
C ALA A 14 -22.74 -12.53 -48.84
N GLU A 15 -22.31 -13.77 -48.97
CA GLU A 15 -22.00 -14.66 -47.84
C GLU A 15 -20.89 -14.08 -46.94
N VAL A 16 -19.79 -13.61 -47.55
CA VAL A 16 -18.67 -13.02 -46.80
C VAL A 16 -19.12 -11.75 -46.08
N ARG A 17 -19.91 -10.89 -46.71
CA ARG A 17 -20.45 -9.67 -46.07
C ARG A 17 -21.35 -9.99 -44.89
N GLN A 18 -22.22 -10.99 -45.04
CA GLN A 18 -23.09 -11.43 -43.95
C GLN A 18 -22.27 -11.95 -42.77
N ARG A 19 -21.26 -12.78 -43.04
CA ARG A 19 -20.38 -13.34 -42.01
C ARG A 19 -19.52 -12.27 -41.33
N LEU A 20 -19.12 -11.25 -42.08
CA LEU A 20 -18.39 -10.10 -41.54
C LEU A 20 -19.29 -9.26 -40.61
N ALA A 21 -20.55 -9.02 -41.00
CA ALA A 21 -21.53 -8.33 -40.16
C ALA A 21 -21.86 -9.11 -38.87
N GLU A 22 -21.98 -10.44 -38.95
CA GLU A 22 -22.15 -11.30 -37.77
C GLU A 22 -20.94 -11.20 -36.83
N LEU A 23 -19.73 -11.36 -37.36
CA LEU A 23 -18.49 -11.27 -36.57
C LEU A 23 -18.29 -9.89 -35.95
N GLU A 24 -18.62 -8.81 -36.66
CA GLU A 24 -18.58 -7.45 -36.11
C GLU A 24 -19.59 -7.28 -34.97
N SER A 25 -20.78 -7.86 -35.08
CA SER A 25 -21.80 -7.82 -34.03
C SER A 25 -21.39 -8.64 -32.79
N GLU A 26 -20.77 -9.81 -33.00
CA GLU A 26 -20.26 -10.67 -31.95
C GLU A 26 -19.10 -9.98 -31.22
N LEU A 27 -18.14 -9.41 -31.95
CA LEU A 27 -17.04 -8.62 -31.38
C LEU A 27 -17.53 -7.38 -30.63
N ALA A 28 -18.56 -6.69 -31.12
CA ALA A 28 -19.15 -5.56 -30.41
C ALA A 28 -19.79 -6.01 -29.08
N SER A 29 -20.45 -7.17 -29.08
CA SER A 29 -21.04 -7.77 -27.87
C SER A 29 -19.95 -8.25 -26.88
N GLU A 30 -18.87 -8.85 -27.38
CA GLU A 30 -17.74 -9.30 -26.57
C GLU A 30 -16.91 -8.14 -26.02
N ARG A 31 -16.71 -7.06 -26.78
CA ARG A 31 -16.04 -5.84 -26.30
C ARG A 31 -16.83 -5.18 -25.16
N SER A 32 -18.16 -5.21 -25.24
CA SER A 32 -19.02 -4.72 -24.16
C SER A 32 -18.94 -5.59 -22.89
N SER A 33 -18.65 -6.89 -23.03
CA SER A 33 -18.46 -7.80 -21.89
C SER A 33 -17.03 -7.78 -21.34
N THR A 34 -16.00 -7.58 -22.17
CA THR A 34 -14.60 -7.41 -21.74
C THR A 34 -14.37 -6.10 -20.99
N SER A 35 -15.11 -5.02 -21.32
CA SER A 35 -15.09 -3.78 -20.54
C SER A 35 -15.45 -4.00 -19.06
N ARG A 36 -16.13 -5.09 -18.70
CA ARG A 36 -16.53 -5.40 -17.33
C ARG A 36 -15.40 -5.94 -16.45
N TRP A 37 -14.33 -6.52 -17.02
CA TRP A 37 -13.24 -7.10 -16.23
C TRP A 37 -12.30 -6.02 -15.67
N GLN A 38 -12.16 -4.90 -16.37
CA GLN A 38 -11.27 -3.83 -16.00
C GLN A 38 -12.02 -2.81 -15.13
N PRO A 39 -11.64 -2.61 -13.85
CA PRO A 39 -12.33 -1.66 -13.00
C PRO A 39 -12.15 -0.24 -13.56
N ALA A 40 -13.25 0.38 -13.98
CA ALA A 40 -13.27 1.75 -14.53
C ALA A 40 -13.04 2.85 -13.46
N GLY A 41 -12.67 2.48 -12.23
CA GLY A 41 -12.63 3.38 -11.09
C GLY A 41 -11.61 3.00 -10.02
N PHE A 42 -11.83 3.47 -8.80
CA PHE A 42 -10.91 3.24 -7.69
C PHE A 42 -10.87 1.75 -7.30
N TYR A 43 -9.74 1.09 -7.61
CA TYR A 43 -9.55 -0.33 -7.33
C TYR A 43 -8.99 -0.54 -5.92
N LEU A 44 -9.89 -0.62 -4.93
CA LEU A 44 -9.53 -0.71 -3.51
C LEU A 44 -8.57 -1.88 -3.22
N ASP A 45 -8.86 -3.08 -3.72
CA ASP A 45 -8.06 -4.28 -3.43
C ASP A 45 -6.63 -4.16 -3.96
N TYR A 46 -6.47 -3.54 -5.14
CA TYR A 46 -5.16 -3.23 -5.69
C TYR A 46 -4.41 -2.23 -4.80
N TYR A 47 -5.04 -1.11 -4.43
CA TYR A 47 -4.40 -0.11 -3.57
C TYR A 47 -4.10 -0.65 -2.17
N ALA A 48 -4.92 -1.55 -1.65
CA ALA A 48 -4.66 -2.23 -0.39
C ALA A 48 -3.43 -3.13 -0.50
N THR A 49 -3.37 -3.98 -1.53
CA THR A 49 -2.23 -4.88 -1.77
C THR A 49 -0.94 -4.10 -2.02
N ALA A 50 -0.99 -3.08 -2.89
CA ALA A 50 0.15 -2.20 -3.12
C ALA A 50 0.59 -1.49 -1.83
N GLY A 51 -0.37 -0.99 -1.04
CA GLY A 51 -0.08 -0.36 0.25
C GLY A 51 0.57 -1.30 1.24
N PHE A 52 0.15 -2.56 1.29
CA PHE A 52 0.74 -3.59 2.13
C PHE A 52 2.24 -3.79 1.84
N PHE A 53 2.62 -3.93 0.56
CA PHE A 53 4.02 -4.08 0.17
C PHE A 53 4.83 -2.79 0.31
N LEU A 54 4.28 -1.65 -0.10
CA LEU A 54 4.96 -0.35 0.04
C LEU A 54 5.12 0.05 1.51
N GLY A 55 4.20 -0.36 2.38
CA GLY A 55 4.28 -0.19 3.83
C GLY A 55 5.51 -0.87 4.44
N MET A 56 5.97 -1.99 3.87
CA MET A 56 7.24 -2.63 4.27
C MET A 56 8.43 -1.69 4.05
N ILE A 57 8.49 -1.01 2.90
CA ILE A 57 9.58 -0.07 2.57
C ILE A 57 9.55 1.14 3.53
N ALA A 58 8.35 1.66 3.81
CA ALA A 58 8.18 2.75 4.75
C ALA A 58 8.55 2.37 6.19
N ALA A 59 8.21 1.16 6.63
CA ALA A 59 8.65 0.62 7.91
C ALA A 59 10.16 0.48 8.00
N LEU A 60 10.80 -0.12 6.99
CA LEU A 60 12.25 -0.26 6.95
C LEU A 60 12.96 1.09 7.01
N THR A 61 12.47 2.08 6.27
CA THR A 61 13.03 3.44 6.29
C THR A 61 12.91 4.08 7.67
N SER A 62 11.75 3.93 8.31
CA SER A 62 11.51 4.46 9.66
C SER A 62 12.36 3.75 10.72
N LEU A 63 12.55 2.44 10.58
CA LEU A 63 13.41 1.64 11.46
C LEU A 63 14.88 2.08 11.35
N VAL A 64 15.39 2.24 10.13
CA VAL A 64 16.75 2.75 9.89
C VAL A 64 16.92 4.13 10.51
N LEU A 65 15.94 5.02 10.35
CA LEU A 65 15.99 6.35 10.95
C LEU A 65 16.00 6.29 12.49
N ASN A 66 15.24 5.39 13.11
CA ASN A 66 15.28 5.18 14.55
C ASN A 66 16.64 4.65 15.02
N VAL A 67 17.23 3.70 14.28
CA VAL A 67 18.58 3.17 14.59
C VAL A 67 19.64 4.26 14.46
N VAL A 68 19.68 4.97 13.34
CA VAL A 68 20.64 6.06 13.10
C VAL A 68 20.43 7.19 14.10
N GLY A 69 19.17 7.58 14.35
CA GLY A 69 18.82 8.60 15.32
C GLY A 69 19.29 8.24 16.73
N SER A 70 19.08 7.01 17.17
CA SER A 70 19.55 6.57 18.50
C SER A 70 21.08 6.66 18.65
N SER A 71 21.83 6.30 17.61
CA SER A 71 23.29 6.41 17.58
C SER A 71 23.78 7.86 17.65
N LEU A 72 23.03 8.82 17.10
CA LEU A 72 23.37 10.25 17.16
C LEU A 72 23.14 10.88 18.54
N PHE A 73 22.29 10.27 19.37
CA PHE A 73 21.98 10.75 20.73
C PHE A 73 22.61 9.87 21.82
N ASP A 74 23.65 9.09 21.48
CA ASP A 74 24.35 8.17 22.38
C ASP A 74 23.42 7.18 23.12
N LYS A 75 22.27 6.84 22.52
CA LYS A 75 21.33 5.86 23.05
C LYS A 75 21.48 4.54 22.35
N HIS A 76 21.35 3.45 23.11
CA HIS A 76 21.39 2.10 22.53
C HIS A 76 20.20 1.90 21.58
N PRO A 77 20.41 1.56 20.29
CA PRO A 77 19.33 1.43 19.30
C PRO A 77 18.23 0.45 19.69
N LEU A 78 18.60 -0.61 20.40
CA LEU A 78 17.66 -1.63 20.84
C LEU A 78 16.73 -1.16 21.96
N ARG A 79 17.07 -0.08 22.69
CA ARG A 79 16.23 0.36 23.81
C ARG A 79 14.86 0.81 23.35
N ILE A 80 14.77 1.51 22.22
CA ILE A 80 13.46 1.92 21.68
C ILE A 80 12.64 0.71 21.22
N ILE A 81 13.32 -0.30 20.65
CA ILE A 81 12.68 -1.54 20.21
C ILE A 81 12.15 -2.33 21.41
N GLN A 82 12.95 -2.48 22.46
CA GLN A 82 12.53 -3.11 23.72
C GLN A 82 11.32 -2.39 24.34
N VAL A 83 11.32 -1.05 24.33
CA VAL A 83 10.17 -0.27 24.80
C VAL A 83 8.93 -0.56 23.95
N TYR A 84 9.03 -0.62 22.62
CA TYR A 84 7.88 -1.02 21.79
C TYR A 84 7.42 -2.48 22.03
N LEU A 85 8.35 -3.38 22.34
CA LEU A 85 8.04 -4.78 22.67
C LEU A 85 7.32 -4.95 24.01
N THR A 86 7.26 -3.90 24.85
CA THR A 86 6.42 -3.94 26.06
C THR A 86 4.93 -4.03 25.74
N PHE A 87 4.50 -3.75 24.51
CA PHE A 87 3.10 -3.92 24.10
C PHE A 87 2.68 -5.39 23.99
N PRO A 88 3.42 -6.29 23.31
CA PRO A 88 3.07 -7.72 23.31
C PRO A 88 3.57 -8.50 24.52
N LEU A 89 4.63 -8.05 25.20
CA LEU A 89 5.37 -8.85 26.19
C LEU A 89 5.44 -8.23 27.59
N GLY A 90 4.85 -7.05 27.81
CA GLY A 90 4.93 -6.36 29.11
C GLY A 90 6.36 -5.97 29.51
N GLU A 91 6.63 -5.91 30.82
CA GLU A 91 7.93 -5.46 31.35
C GLU A 91 9.11 -6.38 30.95
N ASP A 92 8.86 -7.68 30.77
CA ASP A 92 9.87 -8.67 30.39
C ASP A 92 10.61 -8.32 29.10
N ALA A 93 9.96 -7.55 28.21
CA ALA A 93 10.56 -7.03 26.98
C ALA A 93 11.84 -6.21 27.24
N LEU A 94 11.93 -5.55 28.39
CA LEU A 94 13.08 -4.71 28.77
C LEU A 94 14.30 -5.54 29.18
N ALA A 95 14.10 -6.83 29.52
CA ALA A 95 15.15 -7.77 29.91
C ALA A 95 15.58 -8.71 28.76
N LEU A 96 14.91 -8.64 27.61
CA LEU A 96 15.23 -9.50 26.47
C LEU A 96 16.65 -9.26 25.93
N ASP A 97 17.33 -10.37 25.61
CA ASP A 97 18.59 -10.37 24.90
C ASP A 97 18.51 -9.58 23.59
N SER A 98 19.57 -8.82 23.32
CA SER A 98 19.69 -7.91 22.19
C SER A 98 19.30 -8.52 20.83
N GLY A 99 19.71 -9.76 20.56
CA GLY A 99 19.42 -10.43 19.28
C GLY A 99 17.96 -10.82 19.11
N LEU A 100 17.33 -11.35 20.15
CA LEU A 100 15.93 -11.77 20.11
C LEU A 100 14.99 -10.56 20.08
N ALA A 101 15.27 -9.54 20.90
CA ALA A 101 14.53 -8.29 20.90
C ALA A 101 14.57 -7.62 19.52
N LEU A 102 15.72 -7.63 18.85
CA LEU A 102 15.84 -7.09 17.50
C LEU A 102 15.01 -7.89 16.50
N ALA A 103 15.08 -9.22 16.50
CA ALA A 103 14.34 -10.06 15.54
C ALA A 103 12.82 -9.89 15.69
N VAL A 104 12.30 -10.03 16.91
CA VAL A 104 10.86 -9.89 17.20
C VAL A 104 10.40 -8.46 16.92
N GLY A 105 11.18 -7.48 17.36
CA GLY A 105 10.92 -6.06 17.13
C GLY A 105 10.84 -5.73 15.64
N CYS A 106 11.81 -6.16 14.83
CA CYS A 106 11.82 -5.97 13.38
C CYS A 106 10.57 -6.59 12.72
N CYS A 107 10.22 -7.83 13.06
CA CYS A 107 9.04 -8.49 12.50
C CYS A 107 7.74 -7.74 12.82
N LEU A 108 7.56 -7.32 14.07
CA LEU A 108 6.38 -6.56 14.49
C LEU A 108 6.34 -5.17 13.84
N TYR A 109 7.49 -4.51 13.74
CA TYR A 109 7.61 -3.18 13.14
C TYR A 109 7.25 -3.21 11.65
N ILE A 110 7.79 -4.19 10.92
CA ILE A 110 7.48 -4.40 9.51
C ILE A 110 5.99 -4.77 9.34
N GLY A 111 5.49 -5.75 10.10
CA GLY A 111 4.08 -6.17 10.02
C GLY A 111 3.11 -5.03 10.26
N THR A 112 3.35 -4.22 11.30
CA THR A 112 2.53 -3.04 11.60
C THR A 112 2.61 -2.02 10.46
N GLY A 113 3.81 -1.79 9.91
CA GLY A 113 3.98 -0.90 8.77
C GLY A 113 3.28 -1.36 7.50
N MET A 114 3.20 -2.66 7.26
CA MET A 114 2.43 -3.21 6.13
C MET A 114 0.93 -2.90 6.28
N LEU A 115 0.36 -3.10 7.48
CA LEU A 115 -1.03 -2.78 7.77
C LEU A 115 -1.33 -1.28 7.66
N LEU A 116 -0.46 -0.43 8.19
CA LEU A 116 -0.59 1.02 8.03
C LEU A 116 -0.41 1.46 6.58
N GLY A 117 0.47 0.79 5.83
CA GLY A 117 0.69 1.04 4.41
C GLY A 117 -0.58 0.90 3.57
N ILE A 118 -1.45 -0.06 3.89
CA ILE A 118 -2.79 -0.20 3.29
C ILE A 118 -3.58 1.11 3.43
N VAL A 119 -3.69 1.63 4.65
CA VAL A 119 -4.47 2.84 4.95
C VAL A 119 -3.90 4.04 4.20
N PHE A 120 -2.57 4.22 4.25
CA PHE A 120 -1.90 5.32 3.55
C PHE A 120 -2.10 5.24 2.04
N GLN A 121 -1.89 4.08 1.43
CA GLN A 121 -2.00 3.92 -0.02
C GLN A 121 -3.44 4.13 -0.51
N VAL A 122 -4.43 3.63 0.24
CA VAL A 122 -5.86 3.82 -0.08
C VAL A 122 -6.25 5.30 0.01
N VAL A 123 -5.86 5.99 1.09
CA VAL A 123 -6.16 7.43 1.26
C VAL A 123 -5.44 8.28 0.19
N LEU A 124 -4.16 8.03 -0.07
CA LEU A 124 -3.42 8.73 -1.11
C LEU A 124 -3.96 8.43 -2.51
N GLY A 125 -4.37 7.18 -2.78
CA GLY A 125 -5.03 6.81 -4.02
C GLY A 125 -6.35 7.56 -4.21
N ARG A 126 -7.13 7.68 -3.14
CA ARG A 126 -8.45 8.32 -3.18
C ARG A 126 -8.40 9.85 -3.31
N PHE A 127 -7.38 10.49 -2.72
CA PHE A 127 -7.31 11.95 -2.60
C PHE A 127 -6.11 12.59 -3.28
N ALA A 128 -5.13 11.84 -3.78
CA ALA A 128 -3.84 12.36 -4.26
C ALA A 128 -3.29 11.68 -5.54
N ALA A 129 -4.07 10.86 -6.23
CA ALA A 129 -3.64 10.09 -7.42
C ALA A 129 -3.24 10.92 -8.66
N GLY A 130 -3.52 12.22 -8.71
CA GLY A 130 -3.22 13.05 -9.90
C GLY A 130 -1.72 13.27 -10.17
N PRO A 131 -1.30 13.43 -11.44
CA PRO A 131 0.09 13.73 -11.81
C PRO A 131 0.54 15.11 -11.32
N GLY A 132 1.83 15.25 -10.99
CA GLY A 132 2.42 16.53 -10.55
C GLY A 132 2.06 16.99 -9.13
N ARG A 133 1.39 16.16 -8.32
CA ARG A 133 0.82 16.53 -7.01
C ARG A 133 1.65 16.06 -5.80
N VAL A 134 2.98 16.08 -5.90
CA VAL A 134 3.87 15.61 -4.81
C VAL A 134 3.62 16.38 -3.51
N VAL A 135 3.50 17.70 -3.59
CA VAL A 135 3.22 18.54 -2.41
C VAL A 135 1.91 18.14 -1.73
N ARG A 136 0.84 17.93 -2.52
CA ARG A 136 -0.46 17.48 -1.98
C ARG A 136 -0.35 16.10 -1.32
N ARG A 137 0.42 15.17 -1.92
CA ARG A 137 0.67 13.84 -1.33
C ARG A 137 1.40 13.97 0.01
N LEU A 138 2.44 14.80 0.08
CA LEU A 138 3.18 15.05 1.32
C LEU A 138 2.30 15.68 2.40
N VAL A 139 1.47 16.67 2.05
CA VAL A 139 0.52 17.28 3.01
C VAL A 139 -0.47 16.24 3.54
N ILE A 140 -1.13 15.49 2.65
CA ILE A 140 -2.10 14.45 3.07
C ILE A 140 -1.42 13.38 3.91
N ALA A 141 -0.24 12.92 3.51
CA ALA A 141 0.52 11.92 4.26
C ALA A 141 0.97 12.45 5.63
N SER A 142 1.33 13.73 5.74
CA SER A 142 1.73 14.33 7.03
C SER A 142 0.54 14.41 7.98
N VAL A 143 -0.63 14.86 7.48
CA VAL A 143 -1.87 14.89 8.27
C VAL A 143 -2.26 13.47 8.70
N LEU A 144 -2.20 12.51 7.79
CA LEU A 144 -2.52 11.12 8.09
C LEU A 144 -1.53 10.51 9.10
N ALA A 145 -0.24 10.78 8.97
CA ALA A 145 0.79 10.34 9.91
C ALA A 145 0.58 10.88 11.32
N VAL A 146 0.30 12.17 11.44
CA VAL A 146 -0.02 12.79 12.75
C VAL A 146 -1.30 12.20 13.32
N ALA A 147 -2.34 11.99 12.51
CA ALA A 147 -3.58 11.37 12.95
C ALA A 147 -3.37 9.92 13.44
N VAL A 148 -2.64 9.10 12.68
CA VAL A 148 -2.29 7.72 13.07
C VAL A 148 -1.47 7.72 14.36
N TRP A 149 -0.48 8.60 14.47
CA TRP A 149 0.32 8.74 15.68
C TRP A 149 -0.54 9.08 16.91
N LEU A 150 -1.43 10.08 16.80
CA LEU A 150 -2.32 10.49 17.89
C LEU A 150 -3.25 9.35 18.31
N VAL A 151 -3.86 8.67 17.34
CA VAL A 151 -4.74 7.53 17.60
C VAL A 151 -3.97 6.37 18.22
N ALA A 152 -2.79 6.04 17.72
CA ALA A 152 -1.98 4.95 18.25
C ALA A 152 -1.52 5.24 19.69
N PHE A 153 -0.88 6.38 19.94
CA PHE A 153 -0.30 6.70 21.25
C PHE A 153 -1.36 7.03 22.30
N TYR A 154 -2.26 7.96 21.98
CA TYR A 154 -3.20 8.51 22.96
C TYR A 154 -4.58 7.88 22.87
N GLY A 155 -4.95 7.30 21.73
CA GLY A 155 -6.23 6.65 21.52
C GLY A 155 -6.23 5.15 21.77
N ILE A 156 -5.09 4.46 21.71
CA ILE A 156 -4.97 3.01 21.90
C ILE A 156 -4.02 2.72 23.07
N LEU A 157 -2.74 3.08 22.93
CA LEU A 157 -1.70 2.64 23.88
C LEU A 157 -1.83 3.24 25.28
N SER A 158 -2.38 4.45 25.40
CA SER A 158 -2.55 5.16 26.69
C SER A 158 -3.41 4.41 27.72
N TRP A 159 -4.34 3.56 27.28
CA TRP A 159 -5.21 2.79 28.16
C TRP A 159 -5.15 1.30 27.89
N LEU A 160 -4.89 0.86 26.65
CA LEU A 160 -4.82 -0.56 26.32
C LEU A 160 -3.59 -1.22 26.93
N GLN A 161 -2.43 -0.55 26.90
CA GLN A 161 -1.21 -1.12 27.47
C GLN A 161 -1.31 -1.27 29.00
N PRO A 162 -1.76 -0.26 29.77
CA PRO A 162 -2.00 -0.42 31.19
C PRO A 162 -3.07 -1.49 31.51
N LEU A 163 -4.12 -1.60 30.70
CA LEU A 163 -5.16 -2.60 30.91
C LEU A 163 -4.64 -4.04 30.77
N LEU A 164 -3.66 -4.26 29.90
CA LEU A 164 -3.12 -5.60 29.62
C LEU A 164 -1.93 -5.98 30.52
N PHE A 165 -1.13 -5.00 30.95
CA PHE A 165 0.17 -5.26 31.59
C PHE A 165 0.48 -4.33 32.79
N ASP A 166 -0.50 -3.56 33.27
CA ASP A 166 -0.37 -2.64 34.42
C ASP A 166 0.65 -1.49 34.26
N GLY A 167 1.23 -1.30 33.07
CA GLY A 167 2.22 -0.26 32.78
C GLY A 167 1.93 0.55 31.50
N ALA A 168 2.35 1.82 31.49
CA ALA A 168 2.21 2.74 30.35
C ALA A 168 3.58 3.04 29.68
N TRP A 169 4.47 2.05 29.63
CA TRP A 169 5.88 2.26 29.28
C TRP A 169 6.10 2.93 27.93
N ILE A 170 5.27 2.65 26.91
CA ILE A 170 5.47 3.28 25.59
C ILE A 170 5.21 4.79 25.67
N VAL A 171 4.13 5.20 26.34
CA VAL A 171 3.76 6.62 26.46
C VAL A 171 4.72 7.37 27.39
N GLU A 172 5.24 6.70 28.42
CA GLU A 172 6.15 7.29 29.40
C GLU A 172 7.61 7.36 28.94
N LEU A 173 8.10 6.32 28.26
CA LEU A 173 9.53 6.19 27.92
C LEU A 173 9.87 6.70 26.52
N VAL A 174 8.93 6.69 25.57
CA VAL A 174 9.16 7.22 24.22
C VAL A 174 8.82 8.70 24.22
N PRO A 175 9.79 9.60 23.98
CA PRO A 175 9.47 11.01 23.87
C PRO A 175 8.49 11.24 22.72
N TRP A 176 7.43 12.02 22.98
CA TRP A 176 6.34 12.22 22.03
C TRP A 176 6.81 12.67 20.64
N TYR A 177 7.87 13.49 20.58
CA TYR A 177 8.42 14.01 19.32
C TYR A 177 9.14 12.91 18.52
N VAL A 178 9.73 11.91 19.17
CA VAL A 178 10.33 10.74 18.49
C VAL A 178 9.22 9.92 17.85
N GLY A 179 8.18 9.59 18.62
CA GLY A 179 7.01 8.86 18.10
C GLY A 179 6.39 9.58 16.90
N MET A 180 6.15 10.89 17.02
CA MET A 180 5.61 11.70 15.93
C MET A 180 6.53 11.71 14.70
N LEU A 181 7.83 11.91 14.89
CA LEU A 181 8.80 11.94 13.79
C LEU A 181 8.85 10.61 13.05
N THR A 182 8.84 9.48 13.77
CA THR A 182 8.80 8.15 13.18
C THR A 182 7.57 7.97 12.27
N HIS A 183 6.40 8.44 12.70
CA HIS A 183 5.17 8.37 11.90
C HIS A 183 5.21 9.30 10.69
N LEU A 184 5.77 10.51 10.84
CA LEU A 184 5.95 11.45 9.73
C LEU A 184 6.88 10.88 8.65
N VAL A 185 8.01 10.30 9.06
CA VAL A 185 8.95 9.64 8.14
C VAL A 185 8.25 8.50 7.40
N PHE A 186 7.50 7.67 8.12
CA PHE A 186 6.69 6.61 7.50
C PHE A 186 5.73 7.19 6.43
N GLY A 187 4.97 8.23 6.78
CA GLY A 187 4.02 8.87 5.87
C GLY A 187 4.69 9.51 4.66
N TRP A 188 5.83 10.19 4.84
CA TRP A 188 6.59 10.77 3.75
C TRP A 188 7.17 9.71 2.82
N THR A 189 7.71 8.62 3.36
CA THR A 189 8.15 7.50 2.53
C THR A 189 6.99 6.95 1.72
N MET A 190 5.82 6.71 2.32
CA MET A 190 4.62 6.31 1.59
C MET A 190 4.25 7.30 0.49
N ALA A 191 4.30 8.60 0.74
CA ALA A 191 4.02 9.63 -0.27
C ALA A 191 5.01 9.61 -1.45
N LEU A 192 6.29 9.32 -1.17
CA LEU A 192 7.34 9.24 -2.18
C LEU A 192 7.25 7.95 -3.01
N VAL A 193 6.96 6.81 -2.39
CA VAL A 193 6.84 5.51 -3.08
C VAL A 193 5.46 5.27 -3.67
N PHE A 194 4.45 6.08 -3.31
CA PHE A 194 3.08 6.00 -3.84
C PHE A 194 2.97 5.82 -5.36
N PRO A 195 3.75 6.52 -6.23
CA PRO A 195 3.70 6.33 -7.68
C PRO A 195 3.90 4.89 -8.13
N LEU A 196 4.68 4.10 -7.39
CA LEU A 196 4.98 2.70 -7.69
C LEU A 196 3.76 1.78 -7.49
N GLY A 197 2.79 2.23 -6.70
CA GLY A 197 1.54 1.51 -6.42
C GLY A 197 0.31 2.14 -7.04
N MET A 198 0.46 2.89 -8.14
CA MET A 198 -0.66 3.42 -8.91
C MET A 198 -1.15 2.37 -9.90
N TYR A 199 -2.47 2.18 -9.94
CA TYR A 199 -3.09 1.30 -10.93
C TYR A 199 -2.98 1.91 -12.32
N GLY A 200 -2.31 1.19 -13.24
CA GLY A 200 -2.34 1.47 -14.67
C GLY A 200 -3.31 0.52 -15.36
N SER A 201 -4.29 1.05 -16.09
CA SER A 201 -5.13 0.24 -16.97
C SER A 201 -4.24 -0.41 -18.03
N PHE A 202 -4.27 -1.75 -18.14
CA PHE A 202 -3.66 -2.45 -19.25
C PHE A 202 -4.35 -2.04 -20.57
N THR A 203 -3.58 -1.51 -21.51
CA THR A 203 -4.00 -1.29 -22.89
C THR A 203 -3.30 -2.34 -23.76
N PRO A 204 -4.03 -3.27 -24.40
CA PRO A 204 -3.42 -4.23 -25.32
C PRO A 204 -2.68 -3.51 -26.46
N GLN A 205 -1.44 -3.92 -26.75
CA GLN A 205 -0.62 -3.28 -27.81
C GLN A 205 -1.24 -3.38 -29.21
N THR A 206 -2.18 -4.29 -29.43
CA THR A 206 -2.88 -4.48 -30.71
C THR A 206 -3.89 -3.36 -31.02
N GLU A 207 -4.18 -2.46 -30.08
CA GLU A 207 -5.10 -1.32 -30.26
C GLU A 207 -4.38 0.04 -30.33
N SER A 208 -3.03 0.06 -30.31
CA SER A 208 -2.22 1.29 -30.31
C SER A 208 -1.59 1.66 -31.66
N GLU A 209 -2.06 1.07 -32.76
CA GLU A 209 -1.67 1.44 -34.14
C GLU A 209 -2.74 2.29 -34.83
#